data_AF-A0A1S7DRS2-F1
#
_entry.id   AF-A0A1S7DRS2-F1
#
_cell.length_a   1.000
_cell.length_b   1.000
_cell.length_c   1.000
_cell.angle_alpha   90.00
_cell.angle_beta   90.00
_cell.angle_gamma   90.00
#
_symmetry.space_group_name_H-M   'P 1'
#
loop_
_entity.id
_entity.type
_entity.pdbx_description
1 polymer ?
#
loop_
_entity_poly.entity_id
_entity_poly.type
_entity_poly.pdbx_seq_one_letter_code
_entity_poly.pdbx_strand_id
1 'polypeptide(L)'
;MILILIVNSCRQELIIYNVDDTAQKSDFFLNAESKLSNVRGGDRWLKILKEENEKKGFVAKLKDTKAVPVWDKVIIDKVPKNMGLGVFGDSDNIVNSEQRIIIPLTQDGFFMSSYIVASINRNNEITYLENMDNSTLYGMVYNKSISKDIRENIMANIIFINNRAFGFKKFINVPGDLFSDIPLDSTKTTKTIKLVEDDSNKNITPNSMLELMCLIYEIDDPNCSCHGTITSTKCFYIYVGGGGASSGEGSGGEGGRPGSGDSGGSGVSNNTPWYLMNPNINIYSYNTYPRAVFKAMTDYGIVLQKEHMDYMQSHPDVTNSILENLEYSNGHKAVFFYNFLREIWYKNPKPNSGILVNKFNSFYDKLFEINPTTTWFDFQNILLPYEDTNHSILSELLNDWNNPNIVKPTLRFKNNIKLNNIYNQAKTATNFQQYLKKFITDASVAHLMFDVGLVSNSNHLAETEPPSNYWIKIIFNRDKDWENIPKIIILDTFMHEMIHAEIYRKLLSLGSTHGNIDVNKITSDLLHHNYPGLFDYYVRYTKDDAAAQHNMMGKHYVEIMVNFLKQVYGNKYSDIEYKTVVWMGLKDTRAWNLLPKSERDLYETTWVENYWLWEK
;
A
#
# COMPACT_ATOMS: atom_id res chain seq x y z
N MET A 1 30.26 -6.21 -20.19
CA MET A 1 30.10 -4.96 -19.42
C MET A 1 28.70 -4.43 -19.72
N ILE A 2 27.72 -4.86 -18.92
CA ILE A 2 26.30 -4.56 -19.13
C ILE A 2 25.99 -3.28 -18.38
N LEU A 3 25.63 -2.23 -19.12
CA LEU A 3 25.19 -0.94 -18.59
C LEU A 3 23.75 -1.12 -18.08
N ILE A 4 23.58 -1.21 -16.77
CA ILE A 4 22.26 -1.17 -16.13
C ILE A 4 21.83 0.31 -16.13
N LEU A 5 20.91 0.65 -17.02
CA LEU A 5 20.12 1.88 -16.95
C LEU A 5 19.13 1.73 -15.79
N ILE A 6 19.55 2.13 -14.60
CA ILE A 6 18.64 2.37 -13.48
C ILE A 6 17.83 3.63 -13.85
N VAL A 7 16.56 3.42 -14.21
CA VAL A 7 15.58 4.50 -14.26
C VAL A 7 15.29 4.87 -12.81
N ASN A 8 16.09 5.78 -12.26
CA ASN A 8 15.79 6.44 -11.00
C ASN A 8 14.49 7.24 -11.19
N SER A 9 13.36 6.72 -10.71
CA SER A 9 12.28 7.59 -10.26
C SER A 9 12.89 8.51 -9.22
N CYS A 10 12.94 9.82 -9.47
CA CYS A 10 13.57 10.81 -8.60
C CYS A 10 12.89 10.83 -7.23
N ARG A 11 13.35 9.96 -6.33
CA ARG A 11 13.04 10.02 -4.92
C ARG A 11 13.96 11.10 -4.32
N GLN A 12 13.38 12.22 -3.92
CA GLN A 12 14.13 13.26 -3.20
C GLN A 12 14.49 12.72 -1.81
N GLU A 13 15.74 12.89 -1.38
CA GLU A 13 16.17 12.60 -0.01
C GLU A 13 15.31 13.41 0.98
N LEU A 14 14.82 12.76 2.03
CA LEU A 14 14.01 13.39 3.07
C LEU A 14 14.88 14.33 3.91
N ILE A 15 14.84 15.63 3.63
CA ILE A 15 15.53 16.65 4.44
C ILE A 15 14.57 17.11 5.53
N ILE A 16 14.87 16.77 6.79
CA ILE A 16 14.13 17.23 7.96
C ILE A 16 14.65 18.61 8.40
N TYR A 17 13.76 19.60 8.44
CA TYR A 17 14.06 20.90 9.04
C TYR A 17 13.48 20.95 10.46
N ASN A 18 14.36 21.02 11.47
CA ASN A 18 13.97 21.42 12.82
C ASN A 18 14.31 22.90 12.98
N VAL A 19 13.30 23.76 13.07
CA VAL A 19 13.51 25.21 13.11
C VAL A 19 12.98 25.80 14.42
N ASP A 20 13.90 26.34 15.24
CA ASP A 20 13.57 27.22 16.36
C ASP A 20 13.46 28.68 15.87
N ASP A 21 12.54 29.46 16.44
CA ASP A 21 12.07 30.78 15.98
C ASP A 21 13.22 31.81 15.87
N THR A 22 14.27 31.64 16.69
CA THR A 22 15.45 32.51 16.75
C THR A 22 16.48 32.22 15.65
N ALA A 23 16.58 30.98 15.15
CA ALA A 23 17.58 30.56 14.17
C ALA A 23 17.21 30.94 12.72
N GLN A 24 15.93 31.14 12.43
CA GLN A 24 15.46 31.37 11.07
C GLN A 24 15.87 32.73 10.46
N LYS A 25 16.03 33.77 11.28
CA LYS A 25 16.39 35.11 10.79
C LYS A 25 17.84 35.19 10.29
N SER A 26 18.75 34.37 10.83
CA SER A 26 20.10 34.22 10.28
C SER A 26 20.13 33.31 9.05
N ASP A 27 19.14 32.42 8.91
CA ASP A 27 19.21 31.30 7.99
C ASP A 27 18.46 31.50 6.66
N PHE A 28 17.68 32.59 6.51
CA PHE A 28 16.90 32.82 5.28
C PHE A 28 17.76 32.74 4.00
N PHE A 29 18.96 33.32 4.01
CA PHE A 29 19.91 33.23 2.88
C PHE A 29 20.97 32.13 3.04
N LEU A 30 20.84 31.27 4.04
CA LEU A 30 21.79 30.18 4.29
C LEU A 30 21.82 29.23 3.08
N ASN A 31 23.03 28.91 2.63
CA ASN A 31 23.29 28.06 1.46
C ASN A 31 22.69 28.56 0.12
N ALA A 32 22.08 29.75 0.08
CA ALA A 32 21.42 30.27 -1.12
C ALA A 32 22.37 30.37 -2.31
N GLU A 33 23.61 30.83 -2.09
CA GLU A 33 24.64 30.95 -3.14
C GLU A 33 24.97 29.58 -3.76
N SER A 34 25.20 28.57 -2.92
CA SER A 34 25.48 27.21 -3.40
C SER A 34 24.29 26.62 -4.15
N LYS A 35 23.08 26.76 -3.62
CA LYS A 35 21.87 26.16 -4.19
C LYS A 35 21.38 26.87 -5.46
N LEU A 36 21.56 28.19 -5.57
CA LEU A 36 21.18 28.97 -6.74
C LEU A 36 22.22 28.99 -7.86
N SER A 37 23.44 28.52 -7.62
CA SER A 37 24.51 28.46 -8.64
C SER A 37 24.09 27.71 -9.92
N ASN A 38 23.19 26.72 -9.80
CA ASN A 38 22.66 25.95 -10.93
C ASN A 38 21.38 26.54 -11.54
N VAL A 39 20.85 27.63 -10.97
CA VAL A 39 19.63 28.29 -11.43
C VAL A 39 19.99 29.48 -12.30
N ARG A 40 19.53 29.48 -13.56
CA ARG A 40 19.84 30.56 -14.51
C ARG A 40 19.31 31.90 -14.00
N GLY A 41 20.22 32.83 -13.70
CA GLY A 41 19.87 34.14 -13.14
C GLY A 41 19.72 34.16 -11.62
N GLY A 42 19.96 33.03 -10.94
CA GLY A 42 19.89 32.87 -9.48
C GLY A 42 20.78 33.86 -8.74
N ASP A 43 22.06 33.99 -9.12
CA ASP A 43 23.00 34.92 -8.47
C ASP A 43 22.53 36.38 -8.52
N ARG A 44 21.97 36.80 -9.66
CA ARG A 44 21.41 38.16 -9.83
C ARG A 44 20.23 38.37 -8.91
N TRP A 45 19.29 37.43 -8.86
CA TRP A 45 18.14 37.51 -7.97
C TRP A 45 18.51 37.47 -6.49
N LEU A 46 19.48 36.63 -6.12
CA LEU A 46 19.99 36.56 -4.75
C LEU A 46 20.56 37.90 -4.31
N LYS A 47 21.37 38.55 -5.16
CA LYS A 47 21.90 39.88 -4.88
C LYS A 47 20.78 40.91 -4.69
N ILE A 48 19.81 40.96 -5.60
CA ILE A 48 18.68 41.88 -5.52
C ILE A 48 17.87 41.67 -4.21
N LEU A 49 17.60 40.41 -3.84
CA LEU A 49 16.86 40.09 -2.63
C LEU A 49 17.64 40.44 -1.36
N LYS A 50 18.97 40.23 -1.32
CA LYS A 50 19.81 40.66 -0.20
C LYS A 50 19.75 42.18 -0.03
N GLU A 51 19.94 42.93 -1.12
CA GLU A 51 19.88 44.41 -1.11
C GLU A 51 18.50 44.93 -0.70
N GLU A 52 17.42 44.30 -1.17
CA GLU A 52 16.06 44.67 -0.79
C GLU A 52 15.77 44.37 0.69
N ASN A 53 16.29 43.25 1.20
CA ASN A 53 16.17 42.94 2.62
C ASN A 53 16.96 43.91 3.50
N GLU A 54 18.16 44.31 3.10
CA GLU A 54 18.94 45.34 3.80
C GLU A 54 18.18 46.68 3.84
N LYS A 55 17.52 47.06 2.74
CA LYS A 55 16.77 48.32 2.64
C LYS A 55 15.43 48.30 3.38
N LYS A 56 14.66 47.22 3.26
CA LYS A 56 13.24 47.18 3.69
C LYS A 56 12.95 46.17 4.79
N GLY A 57 13.92 45.33 5.16
CA GLY A 57 13.78 44.29 6.19
C GLY A 57 12.63 43.33 5.90
N PHE A 58 12.43 42.93 4.64
CA PHE A 58 11.25 42.16 4.26
C PHE A 58 11.21 40.77 4.89
N VAL A 59 12.37 40.15 5.16
CA VAL A 59 12.45 38.84 5.83
C VAL A 59 11.84 38.91 7.23
N ALA A 60 12.05 40.01 7.94
CA ALA A 60 11.46 40.23 9.27
C ALA A 60 9.93 40.49 9.24
N LYS A 61 9.36 40.69 8.04
CA LYS A 61 7.94 40.99 7.82
C LYS A 61 7.17 39.82 7.20
N LEU A 62 7.81 38.66 7.03
CA LEU A 62 7.14 37.46 6.52
C LEU A 62 6.00 37.05 7.47
N LYS A 63 4.87 36.63 6.90
CA LYS A 63 3.71 36.16 7.68
C LYS A 63 4.00 34.79 8.31
N ASP A 64 4.73 33.95 7.58
CA ASP A 64 5.18 32.64 8.02
C ASP A 64 6.58 32.75 8.65
N THR A 65 6.63 33.00 9.96
CA THR A 65 7.89 33.24 10.70
C THR A 65 8.66 31.97 11.05
N LYS A 66 8.18 30.81 10.62
CA LYS A 66 8.83 29.50 10.78
C LYS A 66 9.23 28.87 9.45
N ALA A 67 9.04 29.56 8.32
CA ALA A 67 9.36 29.06 6.99
C ALA A 67 10.82 29.32 6.57
N VAL A 68 11.51 28.29 6.07
CA VAL A 68 12.79 28.43 5.38
C VAL A 68 12.61 28.28 3.87
N PRO A 69 13.39 29.00 3.04
CA PRO A 69 13.33 28.90 1.58
C PRO A 69 13.99 27.64 1.03
N VAL A 70 13.35 27.07 0.00
CA VAL A 70 13.86 25.93 -0.76
C VAL A 70 14.61 26.44 -1.99
N TRP A 71 15.83 26.92 -1.78
CA TRP A 71 16.60 27.68 -2.79
C TRP A 71 16.88 26.94 -4.11
N ASP A 72 17.05 25.62 -4.09
CA ASP A 72 17.27 24.80 -5.30
C ASP A 72 16.00 24.54 -6.10
N LYS A 73 14.83 24.91 -5.57
CA LYS A 73 13.51 24.75 -6.21
C LYS A 73 12.89 26.07 -6.64
N VAL A 74 13.65 27.17 -6.54
CA VAL A 74 13.23 28.49 -7.00
C VAL A 74 12.88 28.47 -8.48
N ILE A 75 11.84 29.21 -8.84
CA ILE A 75 11.38 29.39 -10.22
C ILE A 75 11.67 30.84 -10.62
N ILE A 76 12.38 31.04 -11.73
CA ILE A 76 12.68 32.37 -12.28
C ILE A 76 12.14 32.44 -13.70
N ASP A 77 11.17 33.31 -13.92
CA ASP A 77 10.45 33.44 -15.19
C ASP A 77 10.63 34.82 -15.81
N LYS A 78 10.52 34.87 -17.14
CA LYS A 78 10.55 36.11 -17.94
C LYS A 78 9.21 36.28 -18.64
N VAL A 79 8.61 37.46 -18.51
CA VAL A 79 7.35 37.80 -19.21
C VAL A 79 7.55 37.68 -20.74
N PRO A 80 6.74 36.90 -21.49
CA PRO A 80 6.92 36.68 -22.92
C PRO A 80 6.51 37.90 -23.74
N LYS A 81 7.18 38.08 -24.89
CA LYS A 81 7.04 39.25 -25.77
C LYS A 81 5.72 39.32 -26.57
N ASN A 82 4.97 38.23 -26.72
CA ASN A 82 3.86 38.13 -27.68
C ASN A 82 2.60 37.51 -27.06
N MET A 83 1.79 38.30 -26.34
CA MET A 83 0.34 38.06 -26.34
C MET A 83 -0.22 38.88 -27.51
N GLY A 84 -0.32 38.23 -28.67
CA GLY A 84 -0.89 38.84 -29.87
C GLY A 84 -2.38 39.10 -29.69
N LEU A 85 -2.74 40.30 -29.22
CA LEU A 85 -3.80 41.06 -29.86
C LEU A 85 -3.16 41.85 -31.01
N GLY A 86 -3.09 41.24 -32.20
CA GLY A 86 -2.96 41.95 -33.48
C GLY A 86 -1.57 42.43 -33.95
N VAL A 87 -1.08 41.73 -34.97
CA VAL A 87 -0.37 42.21 -36.18
C VAL A 87 1.14 42.53 -36.13
N PHE A 88 1.81 41.83 -37.05
CA PHE A 88 3.13 41.93 -37.66
C PHE A 88 3.82 43.31 -37.72
N GLY A 89 5.14 43.30 -37.55
CA GLY A 89 6.01 44.37 -38.06
C GLY A 89 7.36 44.48 -37.38
N ASP A 90 8.36 43.90 -38.03
CA ASP A 90 9.76 44.29 -38.06
C ASP A 90 10.75 44.02 -36.90
N SER A 91 11.91 43.62 -37.41
CA SER A 91 13.22 43.32 -36.86
C SER A 91 13.73 44.13 -35.65
N ASP A 92 14.50 43.41 -34.81
CA ASP A 92 15.64 43.90 -34.04
C ASP A 92 15.51 45.25 -33.32
N ASN A 93 14.84 45.29 -32.15
CA ASN A 93 15.22 46.15 -30.99
C ASN A 93 14.25 46.15 -29.78
N ILE A 94 13.65 45.03 -29.37
CA ILE A 94 12.70 45.08 -28.23
C ILE A 94 12.88 43.92 -27.26
N VAL A 95 13.74 44.05 -26.24
CA VAL A 95 13.68 43.23 -25.00
C VAL A 95 12.87 44.02 -23.97
N ASN A 96 11.54 43.96 -24.06
CA ASN A 96 10.64 44.41 -23.00
C ASN A 96 10.40 43.20 -22.07
N SER A 97 11.05 43.10 -20.89
CA SER A 97 10.83 41.96 -19.98
C SER A 97 10.93 42.33 -18.50
N GLU A 98 9.80 42.43 -17.81
CA GLU A 98 9.75 42.21 -16.36
C GLU A 98 10.14 40.74 -16.08
N GLN A 99 10.82 40.51 -14.95
CA GLN A 99 11.16 39.14 -14.51
C GLN A 99 10.51 38.87 -13.16
N ARG A 100 10.14 37.61 -12.92
CA ARG A 100 9.54 37.16 -11.67
C ARG A 100 10.34 36.05 -11.05
N ILE A 101 10.35 36.00 -9.72
CA ILE A 101 10.91 34.91 -8.92
C ILE A 101 9.83 34.37 -7.99
N ILE A 102 9.75 33.05 -7.88
CA ILE A 102 8.93 32.34 -6.91
C ILE A 102 9.86 31.53 -6.01
N ILE A 103 9.75 31.75 -4.71
CA ILE A 103 10.56 31.08 -3.69
C ILE A 103 9.63 30.25 -2.80
N PRO A 104 9.57 28.92 -2.99
CA PRO A 104 8.81 28.05 -2.11
C PRO A 104 9.40 28.07 -0.69
N LEU A 105 8.55 28.12 0.33
CA LEU A 105 8.93 28.07 1.73
C LEU A 105 8.33 26.84 2.43
N THR A 106 9.04 26.32 3.43
CA THR A 106 8.61 25.15 4.22
C THR A 106 9.00 25.27 5.69
N GLN A 107 8.22 24.67 6.58
CA GLN A 107 8.54 24.54 8.00
C GLN A 107 9.18 23.19 8.35
N ASP A 108 9.03 22.18 7.49
CA ASP A 108 9.39 20.79 7.82
C ASP A 108 10.10 20.03 6.71
N GLY A 109 10.21 20.62 5.51
CA GLY A 109 10.80 19.97 4.33
C GLY A 109 9.83 19.09 3.55
N PHE A 110 8.62 18.85 4.06
CA PHE A 110 7.65 17.94 3.46
C PHE A 110 6.52 18.68 2.76
N PHE A 111 6.08 19.80 3.34
CA PHE A 111 4.93 20.56 2.84
C PHE A 111 5.29 22.03 2.61
N MET A 112 4.68 22.61 1.57
CA MET A 112 4.75 24.05 1.35
C MET A 112 3.90 24.77 2.40
N SER A 113 4.56 25.56 3.25
CA SER A 113 3.87 26.35 4.27
C SER A 113 3.45 27.72 3.74
N SER A 114 4.25 28.28 2.83
CA SER A 114 3.98 29.51 2.10
C SER A 114 4.93 29.64 0.89
N TYR A 115 4.81 30.69 0.09
CA TYR A 115 5.81 31.05 -0.93
C TYR A 115 5.97 32.57 -1.05
N ILE A 116 7.09 33.01 -1.60
CA ILE A 116 7.33 34.42 -1.94
C ILE A 116 7.22 34.59 -3.44
N VAL A 117 6.56 35.66 -3.87
CA VAL A 117 6.60 36.14 -5.26
C VAL A 117 7.27 37.50 -5.27
N ALA A 118 8.27 37.67 -6.12
CA ALA A 118 8.87 38.97 -6.38
C ALA A 118 8.92 39.26 -7.88
N SER A 119 8.71 40.53 -8.26
CA SER A 119 8.88 41.02 -9.64
C SER A 119 9.93 42.12 -9.67
N ILE A 120 10.76 42.13 -10.72
CA ILE A 120 11.74 43.19 -10.96
C ILE A 120 11.50 43.87 -12.30
N ASN A 121 11.78 45.18 -12.33
CA ASN A 121 11.81 45.97 -13.55
C ASN A 121 13.19 45.90 -14.27
N ARG A 122 13.35 46.71 -15.32
CA ARG A 122 14.59 46.79 -16.13
C ARG A 122 15.81 47.27 -15.33
N ASN A 123 15.59 48.03 -14.27
CA ASN A 123 16.63 48.61 -13.43
C ASN A 123 17.04 47.68 -12.28
N ASN A 124 16.57 46.44 -12.26
CA ASN A 124 16.73 45.48 -11.15
C ASN A 124 16.03 45.92 -9.86
N GLU A 125 15.05 46.82 -9.94
CA GLU A 125 14.30 47.26 -8.78
C GLU A 125 13.09 46.34 -8.59
N ILE A 126 12.88 45.90 -7.35
CA ILE A 126 11.69 45.12 -6.99
C ILE A 126 10.47 46.03 -7.05
N THR A 127 9.54 45.70 -7.95
CA THR A 127 8.26 46.41 -8.14
C THR A 127 7.12 45.76 -7.38
N TYR A 128 7.24 44.47 -7.07
CA TYR A 128 6.27 43.70 -6.31
C TYR A 128 6.98 42.64 -5.49
N LEU A 129 6.60 42.48 -4.23
CA LEU A 129 7.12 41.49 -3.29
C LEU A 129 6.02 41.12 -2.31
N GLU A 130 5.58 39.87 -2.32
CA GLU A 130 4.56 39.40 -1.40
C GLU A 130 4.84 37.97 -0.94
N ASN A 131 4.50 37.69 0.32
CA ASN A 131 4.48 36.35 0.89
C ASN A 131 3.03 35.83 0.93
N MET A 132 2.80 34.78 0.16
CA MET A 132 1.52 34.08 0.03
C MET A 132 1.52 32.87 0.97
N ASP A 133 0.81 32.98 2.09
CA ASP A 133 0.56 31.86 3.01
C ASP A 133 -0.72 31.10 2.64
N ASN A 134 -0.90 29.92 3.23
CA ASN A 134 -2.02 29.04 2.90
C ASN A 134 -3.40 29.65 3.23
N SER A 135 -3.48 30.50 4.27
CA SER A 135 -4.72 31.24 4.60
C SER A 135 -5.07 32.30 3.54
N THR A 136 -4.09 33.07 3.09
CA THR A 136 -4.26 34.06 2.00
C THR A 136 -4.69 33.34 0.72
N LEU A 137 -4.04 32.23 0.39
CA LEU A 137 -4.37 31.42 -0.80
C LEU A 137 -5.78 30.83 -0.71
N TYR A 138 -6.17 30.30 0.45
CA TYR A 138 -7.53 29.83 0.68
C TYR A 138 -8.55 30.93 0.43
N GLY A 139 -8.34 32.11 1.03
CA GLY A 139 -9.19 33.27 0.86
C GLY A 139 -9.32 33.72 -0.59
N MET A 140 -8.27 33.61 -1.40
CA MET A 140 -8.33 33.92 -2.83
C MET A 140 -9.09 32.85 -3.64
N VAL A 141 -8.78 31.56 -3.41
CA VAL A 141 -9.31 30.43 -4.20
C VAL A 141 -10.80 30.17 -3.91
N TYR A 142 -11.28 30.46 -2.70
CA TYR A 142 -12.69 30.29 -2.32
C TYR A 142 -13.55 31.55 -2.48
N ASN A 143 -12.94 32.73 -2.72
CA ASN A 143 -13.69 33.98 -2.87
C ASN A 143 -14.35 34.07 -4.25
N LYS A 144 -15.66 33.80 -4.28
CA LYS A 144 -16.47 33.85 -5.52
C LYS A 144 -16.55 35.23 -6.19
N SER A 145 -16.15 36.30 -5.51
CA SER A 145 -16.04 37.64 -6.10
C SER A 145 -14.80 37.77 -7.02
N ILE A 146 -13.81 36.89 -6.89
CA ILE A 146 -12.68 36.79 -7.83
C ILE A 146 -13.10 35.91 -9.00
N SER A 147 -12.79 36.35 -10.22
CA SER A 147 -13.17 35.61 -11.43
C SER A 147 -12.62 34.18 -11.40
N LYS A 148 -13.40 33.25 -11.96
CA LYS A 148 -13.07 31.82 -11.97
C LYS A 148 -11.70 31.57 -12.59
N ASP A 149 -11.39 32.18 -13.73
CA ASP A 149 -10.10 32.01 -14.43
C ASP A 149 -8.91 32.41 -13.55
N ILE A 150 -9.04 33.49 -12.77
CA ILE A 150 -7.99 33.93 -11.85
C ILE A 150 -7.82 32.90 -10.72
N ARG A 151 -8.92 32.41 -10.15
CA ARG A 151 -8.88 31.39 -9.08
C ARG A 151 -8.32 30.06 -9.58
N GLU A 152 -8.66 29.64 -10.80
CA GLU A 152 -8.09 28.46 -11.44
C GLU A 152 -6.59 28.62 -11.68
N ASN A 153 -6.14 29.80 -12.13
CA ASN A 153 -4.72 30.06 -12.33
C ASN A 153 -3.94 30.06 -11.01
N ILE A 154 -4.48 30.67 -9.95
CA ILE A 154 -3.88 30.61 -8.60
C ILE A 154 -3.78 29.16 -8.13
N MET A 155 -4.85 28.38 -8.24
CA MET A 155 -4.86 26.98 -7.85
C MET A 155 -3.86 26.14 -8.66
N ALA A 156 -3.78 26.37 -9.98
CA ALA A 156 -2.80 25.72 -10.84
C ALA A 156 -1.35 26.04 -10.44
N ASN A 157 -1.07 27.30 -10.07
CA ASN A 157 0.25 27.69 -9.57
C ASN A 157 0.59 26.99 -8.24
N ILE A 158 -0.38 26.89 -7.32
CA ILE A 158 -0.19 26.12 -6.08
C ILE A 158 0.19 24.67 -6.40
N ILE A 159 -0.54 24.03 -7.31
CA ILE A 159 -0.28 22.64 -7.73
C ILE A 159 1.12 22.50 -8.29
N PHE A 160 1.49 23.37 -9.23
CA PHE A 160 2.79 23.38 -9.89
C PHE A 160 3.94 23.57 -8.91
N ILE A 161 3.86 24.59 -8.04
CA ILE A 161 4.90 24.90 -7.06
C ILE A 161 5.06 23.74 -6.07
N ASN A 162 3.96 23.21 -5.53
CA ASN A 162 4.01 22.09 -4.59
C ASN A 162 4.61 20.84 -5.22
N ASN A 163 4.23 20.54 -6.47
CA ASN A 163 4.78 19.38 -7.18
C ASN A 163 6.29 19.56 -7.44
N ARG A 164 6.69 20.72 -7.97
CA ARG A 164 8.09 20.98 -8.31
C ARG A 164 9.01 21.00 -7.08
N ALA A 165 8.55 21.61 -5.99
CA ALA A 165 9.34 21.79 -4.78
C ALA A 165 9.32 20.56 -3.87
N PHE A 166 8.16 19.91 -3.70
CA PHE A 166 7.93 18.88 -2.68
C PHE A 166 7.45 17.52 -3.24
N GLY A 167 7.34 17.39 -4.57
CA GLY A 167 6.87 16.16 -5.23
C GLY A 167 5.42 15.83 -4.94
N PHE A 168 4.62 16.79 -4.45
CA PHE A 168 3.23 16.57 -4.08
C PHE A 168 2.37 16.34 -5.33
N LYS A 169 1.59 15.26 -5.36
CA LYS A 169 0.85 14.83 -6.56
C LYS A 169 -0.66 14.81 -6.39
N LYS A 170 -1.21 14.87 -5.18
CA LYS A 170 -2.66 14.69 -4.95
C LYS A 170 -3.24 15.82 -4.11
N PHE A 171 -4.15 16.59 -4.70
CA PHE A 171 -4.77 17.75 -4.09
C PHE A 171 -6.25 17.45 -3.87
N ILE A 172 -6.73 17.67 -2.65
CA ILE A 172 -8.15 17.55 -2.33
C ILE A 172 -8.72 18.91 -1.94
N ASN A 173 -10.02 18.94 -1.64
CA ASN A 173 -10.73 20.16 -1.25
C ASN A 173 -10.65 21.26 -2.32
N VAL A 174 -10.40 20.93 -3.59
CA VAL A 174 -10.40 21.92 -4.66
C VAL A 174 -11.84 22.40 -4.86
N PRO A 175 -12.14 23.71 -4.89
CA PRO A 175 -13.52 24.17 -5.05
C PRO A 175 -14.19 23.54 -6.27
N GLY A 176 -15.42 23.04 -6.09
CA GLY A 176 -16.12 22.27 -7.12
C GLY A 176 -16.39 23.02 -8.42
N ASP A 177 -16.39 24.36 -8.38
CA ASP A 177 -16.55 25.22 -9.54
C ASP A 177 -15.28 25.41 -10.37
N LEU A 178 -14.09 25.09 -9.85
CA LEU A 178 -12.83 25.19 -10.58
C LEU A 178 -12.56 23.95 -11.43
N PHE A 179 -11.86 24.11 -12.54
CA PHE A 179 -11.56 23.09 -13.54
C PHE A 179 -12.85 22.46 -14.08
N SER A 180 -13.65 23.24 -14.80
CA SER A 180 -14.99 22.83 -15.30
C SER A 180 -15.00 21.48 -16.03
N ASP A 181 -13.92 21.19 -16.75
CA ASP A 181 -13.75 19.98 -17.55
C ASP A 181 -13.52 18.72 -16.71
N ILE A 182 -13.33 18.89 -15.40
CA ILE A 182 -13.26 17.81 -14.43
C ILE A 182 -14.63 17.71 -13.76
N PRO A 183 -15.37 16.60 -13.90
CA PRO A 183 -16.67 16.43 -13.25
C PRO A 183 -16.51 16.43 -11.72
N LEU A 184 -17.52 16.97 -11.04
CA LEU A 184 -17.65 16.88 -9.58
C LEU A 184 -18.56 15.70 -9.26
N ASP A 185 -18.13 14.83 -8.36
CA ASP A 185 -18.98 13.81 -7.76
C ASP A 185 -20.21 14.47 -7.13
N SER A 186 -21.40 14.03 -7.54
CA SER A 186 -22.68 14.61 -7.10
C SER A 186 -22.89 14.66 -5.58
N THR A 187 -22.16 13.84 -4.83
CA THR A 187 -22.22 13.78 -3.36
C THR A 187 -21.25 14.74 -2.67
N LYS A 188 -20.37 15.42 -3.42
CA LYS A 188 -19.27 16.24 -2.90
C LYS A 188 -19.41 17.70 -3.28
N THR A 189 -18.85 18.59 -2.45
CA THR A 189 -18.76 20.04 -2.71
C THR A 189 -17.39 20.48 -3.24
N THR A 190 -16.41 19.58 -3.19
CA THR A 190 -15.02 19.81 -3.61
C THR A 190 -14.50 18.65 -4.46
N LYS A 191 -13.53 18.95 -5.31
CA LYS A 191 -12.85 17.99 -6.20
C LYS A 191 -11.60 17.42 -5.53
N THR A 192 -11.29 16.19 -5.91
CA THR A 192 -9.98 15.55 -5.72
C THR A 192 -9.32 15.43 -7.07
N ILE A 193 -8.10 15.95 -7.20
CA ILE A 193 -7.33 15.92 -8.44
C ILE A 193 -5.93 15.36 -8.16
N LYS A 194 -5.40 14.60 -9.12
CA LYS A 194 -4.05 14.03 -9.05
C LYS A 194 -3.24 14.46 -10.26
N LEU A 195 -2.02 14.95 -10.06
CA LEU A 195 -1.10 15.27 -11.15
C LEU A 195 -0.54 13.99 -11.78
N VAL A 196 -0.46 13.97 -13.11
CA VAL A 196 0.23 12.92 -13.88
C VAL A 196 1.60 13.43 -14.32
N GLU A 197 2.63 12.61 -14.17
CA GLU A 197 3.92 12.86 -14.81
C GLU A 197 3.77 12.54 -16.31
N ASP A 198 4.01 13.53 -17.16
CA ASP A 198 4.03 13.33 -18.61
C ASP A 198 5.35 12.66 -19.01
N ASP A 199 5.27 11.37 -19.38
CA ASP A 199 6.38 10.62 -19.97
C ASP A 199 6.52 10.87 -21.50
N SER A 200 5.68 11.71 -22.09
CA SER A 200 5.71 11.98 -23.53
C SER A 200 6.72 13.07 -23.92
N ASN A 201 7.79 12.64 -24.60
CA ASN A 201 8.72 13.43 -25.43
C ASN A 201 9.25 14.78 -24.89
N LYS A 202 10.46 14.73 -24.33
CA LYS A 202 11.36 15.85 -23.94
C LYS A 202 11.85 16.76 -25.10
N ASN A 203 11.11 16.90 -26.19
CA ASN A 203 11.50 17.69 -27.37
C ASN A 203 10.64 18.94 -27.61
N ILE A 204 10.12 19.54 -26.54
CA ILE A 204 9.52 20.89 -26.62
C ILE A 204 10.47 21.84 -25.91
N THR A 205 11.09 22.74 -26.67
CA THR A 205 11.82 23.89 -26.14
C THR A 205 10.83 24.76 -25.36
N PRO A 206 11.02 24.97 -24.04
CA PRO A 206 10.07 25.72 -23.23
C PRO A 206 10.02 27.18 -23.69
N ASN A 207 8.88 27.60 -24.24
CA ASN A 207 8.54 29.02 -24.32
C ASN A 207 8.09 29.48 -22.92
N SER A 208 9.10 29.69 -22.07
CA SER A 208 9.23 30.34 -20.75
C SER A 208 8.06 30.75 -19.83
N MET A 209 6.77 30.48 -20.07
CA MET A 209 5.67 30.72 -19.10
C MET A 209 4.46 29.78 -19.21
N LEU A 210 4.39 28.89 -20.20
CA LEU A 210 3.30 27.91 -20.35
C LEU A 210 3.81 26.51 -20.06
N GLU A 211 3.29 25.87 -19.01
CA GLU A 211 3.59 24.48 -18.66
C GLU A 211 2.37 23.60 -18.94
N LEU A 212 2.57 22.40 -19.46
CA LEU A 212 1.47 21.43 -19.63
C LEU A 212 1.19 20.77 -18.28
N MET A 213 -0.03 20.88 -17.79
CA MET A 213 -0.48 20.24 -16.56
C MET A 213 -1.58 19.22 -16.86
N CYS A 214 -1.35 17.96 -16.51
CA CYS A 214 -2.31 16.87 -16.67
C CYS A 214 -2.86 16.44 -15.31
N LEU A 215 -4.18 16.50 -15.15
CA LEU A 215 -4.91 16.10 -13.95
C LEU A 215 -5.70 14.82 -14.21
N ILE A 216 -5.48 13.82 -13.36
CA ILE A 216 -6.35 12.66 -13.19
C ILE A 216 -7.45 13.00 -12.19
N TYR A 217 -8.65 12.52 -12.49
CA TYR A 217 -9.78 12.48 -11.57
C TYR A 217 -10.47 11.13 -11.62
N GLU A 218 -11.15 10.80 -10.53
CA GLU A 218 -11.94 9.58 -10.35
C GLU A 218 -13.43 9.95 -10.38
N ILE A 219 -14.22 9.21 -11.15
CA ILE A 219 -15.68 9.31 -11.20
C ILE A 219 -16.26 7.96 -10.77
N ASP A 220 -17.25 8.00 -9.89
CA ASP A 220 -18.06 6.82 -9.57
C ASP A 220 -18.91 6.46 -10.79
N ASP A 221 -18.86 5.21 -11.25
CA ASP A 221 -19.75 4.71 -12.30
C ASP A 221 -21.13 4.39 -11.69
N PRO A 222 -22.17 5.19 -11.97
CA PRO A 222 -23.51 4.95 -11.42
C PRO A 222 -24.19 3.69 -11.98
N ASN A 223 -23.63 3.04 -13.02
CA ASN A 223 -24.20 1.86 -13.67
C ASN A 223 -23.47 0.55 -13.33
N CYS A 224 -22.38 0.58 -12.57
CA CYS A 224 -21.64 -0.61 -12.21
C CYS A 224 -22.13 -1.17 -10.86
N SER A 225 -22.61 -2.42 -10.84
CA SER A 225 -23.08 -3.10 -9.62
C SER A 225 -21.96 -3.37 -8.59
N CYS A 226 -20.71 -3.22 -9.01
CA CYS A 226 -19.52 -3.17 -8.18
C CYS A 226 -18.98 -1.74 -8.24
N HIS A 227 -18.71 -1.11 -7.10
CA HIS A 227 -18.13 0.24 -7.01
C HIS A 227 -16.81 0.33 -7.78
N GLY A 228 -16.86 0.62 -9.08
CA GLY A 228 -15.70 0.81 -9.94
C GLY A 228 -15.49 2.30 -10.19
N THR A 229 -14.33 2.82 -9.81
CA THR A 229 -13.93 4.19 -10.14
C THR A 229 -13.35 4.24 -11.55
N ILE A 230 -13.95 5.03 -12.43
CA ILE A 230 -13.37 5.34 -13.74
C ILE A 230 -12.30 6.42 -13.52
N THR A 231 -11.09 6.15 -14.00
CA THR A 231 -9.97 7.12 -13.97
C THR A 231 -9.89 7.82 -15.33
N SER A 232 -9.96 9.14 -15.35
CA SER A 232 -9.85 9.96 -16.56
C SER A 232 -8.77 11.02 -16.41
N THR A 233 -8.11 11.38 -17.51
CA THR A 233 -7.02 12.37 -17.53
C THR A 233 -7.41 13.57 -18.39
N LYS A 234 -7.14 14.78 -17.89
CA LYS A 234 -7.33 16.03 -18.62
C LYS A 234 -6.08 16.89 -18.54
N CYS A 235 -5.58 17.35 -19.68
CA CYS A 235 -4.41 18.23 -19.75
C CYS A 235 -4.80 19.63 -20.19
N PHE A 236 -4.14 20.64 -19.62
CA PHE A 236 -4.28 22.04 -20.01
C PHE A 236 -2.97 22.79 -19.77
N TYR A 237 -2.75 23.86 -20.53
CA TYR A 237 -1.60 24.72 -20.33
C TYR A 237 -1.85 25.68 -19.17
N ILE A 238 -0.90 25.74 -18.24
CA ILE A 238 -0.91 26.66 -17.11
C ILE A 238 0.05 27.79 -17.36
N TYR A 239 -0.35 28.99 -16.94
CA TYR A 239 0.56 30.13 -16.90
C TYR A 239 1.24 30.17 -15.53
N VAL A 240 2.53 29.89 -15.50
CA VAL A 240 3.34 29.87 -14.28
C VAL A 240 3.70 31.31 -13.89
N GLY A 241 3.40 31.69 -12.65
CA GLY A 241 3.69 33.03 -12.11
C GLY A 241 2.66 34.11 -12.41
N GLY A 242 1.43 33.76 -12.80
CA GLY A 242 0.34 34.68 -13.16
C GLY A 242 -0.64 35.04 -12.04
N GLY A 243 -0.19 35.77 -11.02
CA GLY A 243 -1.12 36.46 -10.13
C GLY A 243 -1.75 37.68 -10.83
N GLY A 244 -2.89 37.51 -11.51
CA GLY A 244 -3.78 38.60 -11.92
C GLY A 244 -3.61 39.17 -13.34
N ALA A 245 -4.75 39.51 -13.93
CA ALA A 245 -5.01 40.16 -15.23
C ALA A 245 -5.10 39.23 -16.47
N SER A 246 -6.29 38.63 -16.69
CA SER A 246 -6.82 38.52 -18.05
C SER A 246 -7.55 39.83 -18.38
N SER A 247 -7.36 40.29 -19.61
CA SER A 247 -7.80 41.58 -20.14
C SER A 247 -9.33 41.78 -20.12
N GLY A 248 -9.77 42.85 -19.48
CA GLY A 248 -11.05 43.50 -19.73
C GLY A 248 -10.88 45.00 -19.53
N GLU A 249 -11.02 45.77 -20.61
CA GLU A 249 -11.00 47.24 -20.58
C GLU A 249 -12.05 47.79 -19.60
N GLY A 250 -11.66 48.78 -18.81
CA GLY A 250 -12.60 49.51 -17.96
C GLY A 250 -11.95 50.31 -16.84
N SER A 251 -11.53 51.53 -17.17
CA SER A 251 -11.43 52.72 -16.31
C SER A 251 -10.84 52.60 -14.90
N GLY A 252 -9.79 53.39 -14.65
CA GLY A 252 -9.19 53.57 -13.33
C GLY A 252 -10.19 53.89 -12.23
N GLY A 253 -9.97 53.24 -11.08
CA GLY A 253 -10.61 53.55 -9.82
C GLY A 253 -9.71 53.03 -8.71
N GLU A 254 -9.33 53.91 -7.80
CA GLU A 254 -8.64 53.57 -6.55
C GLU A 254 -9.47 52.52 -5.78
N GLY A 255 -8.98 51.27 -5.78
CA GLY A 255 -9.65 50.15 -5.12
C GLY A 255 -9.28 50.08 -3.64
N GLY A 256 -10.19 50.56 -2.79
CA GLY A 256 -10.09 50.48 -1.34
C GLY A 256 -10.00 49.04 -0.81
N ARG A 257 -9.36 48.92 0.36
CA ARG A 257 -9.33 47.72 1.20
C ARG A 257 -10.72 47.07 1.32
N PRO A 258 -10.88 45.76 1.07
CA PRO A 258 -12.07 45.04 1.51
C PRO A 258 -11.94 44.73 2.99
N GLY A 259 -12.97 45.12 3.75
CA GLY A 259 -13.10 44.86 5.16
C GLY A 259 -13.25 43.37 5.48
N SER A 260 -12.72 43.02 6.65
CA SER A 260 -12.98 41.81 7.41
C SER A 260 -14.48 41.52 7.50
N GLY A 261 -14.91 40.43 6.88
CA GLY A 261 -16.22 39.81 7.08
C GLY A 261 -16.02 38.40 7.63
N ASP A 262 -16.37 38.22 8.90
CA ASP A 262 -16.48 36.92 9.55
C ASP A 262 -17.52 36.06 8.83
N SER A 263 -17.14 34.84 8.43
CA SER A 263 -18.08 33.76 8.18
C SER A 263 -17.40 32.43 8.49
N GLY A 264 -18.04 31.68 9.39
CA GLY A 264 -17.47 30.55 10.11
C GLY A 264 -16.98 29.39 9.25
N GLY A 265 -15.74 29.01 9.52
CA GLY A 265 -15.13 27.73 9.18
C GLY A 265 -14.03 27.50 10.19
N SER A 266 -14.02 26.35 10.88
CA SER A 266 -13.03 26.00 11.90
C SER A 266 -11.62 26.39 11.46
N GLY A 267 -10.96 27.19 12.29
CA GLY A 267 -9.78 27.99 11.92
C GLY A 267 -8.72 27.22 11.16
N VAL A 268 -8.57 27.54 9.87
CA VAL A 268 -7.38 27.19 9.09
C VAL A 268 -6.22 27.96 9.73
N SER A 269 -5.29 27.25 10.35
CA SER A 269 -4.05 27.88 10.81
C SER A 269 -3.34 28.51 9.62
N ASN A 270 -2.73 29.69 9.78
CA ASN A 270 -2.24 30.52 8.67
C ASN A 270 -1.42 29.77 7.61
N ASN A 271 -0.71 28.71 8.03
CA ASN A 271 0.29 28.04 7.21
C ASN A 271 -0.07 26.58 6.86
N THR A 272 -1.16 26.01 7.39
CA THR A 272 -1.57 24.62 7.10
C THR A 272 -2.13 24.52 5.67
N PRO A 273 -1.59 23.65 4.79
CA PRO A 273 -2.12 23.56 3.43
C PRO A 273 -3.52 22.92 3.43
N TRP A 274 -4.52 23.71 3.08
CA TRP A 274 -5.95 23.34 3.10
C TRP A 274 -6.34 22.30 2.03
N TYR A 275 -5.48 22.14 1.03
CA TYR A 275 -5.60 21.19 -0.07
C TYR A 275 -4.96 19.83 0.23
N LEU A 276 -4.40 19.63 1.44
CA LEU A 276 -3.92 18.33 1.90
C LEU A 276 -5.08 17.37 2.18
N MET A 277 -4.78 16.08 2.10
CA MET A 277 -5.74 15.01 2.33
C MET A 277 -6.25 15.02 3.78
N ASN A 278 -7.58 14.92 3.95
CA ASN A 278 -8.31 15.01 5.22
C ASN A 278 -8.32 16.41 5.89
N PRO A 279 -9.37 17.23 5.66
CA PRO A 279 -9.46 18.59 6.22
C PRO A 279 -9.55 18.62 7.76
N ASN A 280 -9.78 17.47 8.41
CA ASN A 280 -9.84 17.36 9.87
C ASN A 280 -8.46 17.23 10.52
N ILE A 281 -7.39 17.12 9.72
CA ILE A 281 -6.02 16.96 10.21
C ILE A 281 -5.29 18.30 10.07
N ASN A 282 -4.95 18.91 11.20
CA ASN A 282 -3.93 19.97 11.20
C ASN A 282 -2.55 19.31 11.20
N ILE A 283 -1.92 19.16 10.02
CA ILE A 283 -0.67 18.39 9.91
C ILE A 283 0.44 18.89 10.85
N TYR A 284 0.48 20.19 11.13
CA TYR A 284 1.46 20.82 12.02
C TYR A 284 1.19 20.64 13.52
N SER A 285 0.05 20.03 13.92
CA SER A 285 -0.15 19.61 15.31
C SER A 285 0.56 18.30 15.64
N TYR A 286 1.11 17.60 14.64
CA TYR A 286 1.83 16.34 14.80
C TYR A 286 3.33 16.56 14.73
N ASN A 287 4.11 15.69 15.36
CA ASN A 287 5.57 15.69 15.31
C ASN A 287 6.10 15.31 13.92
N THR A 288 7.40 15.53 13.70
CA THR A 288 8.07 15.33 12.42
C THR A 288 7.87 13.92 11.82
N TYR A 289 7.99 12.84 12.59
CA TYR A 289 7.88 11.48 12.05
C TYR A 289 6.47 11.11 11.56
N PRO A 290 5.37 11.36 12.31
CA PRO A 290 4.03 11.19 11.76
C PRO A 290 3.80 12.00 10.47
N ARG A 291 4.32 13.24 10.39
CA ARG A 291 4.23 14.07 9.16
C ARG A 291 4.97 13.43 7.99
N ALA A 292 6.16 12.88 8.23
CA ALA A 292 6.95 12.20 7.21
C ALA A 292 6.24 10.93 6.68
N VAL A 293 5.65 10.13 7.58
CA VAL A 293 4.85 8.95 7.19
C VAL A 293 3.61 9.38 6.40
N PHE A 294 2.90 10.42 6.84
CA PHE A 294 1.75 10.97 6.11
C PHE A 294 2.14 11.39 4.69
N LYS A 295 3.27 12.08 4.52
CA LYS A 295 3.81 12.45 3.20
C LYS A 295 4.09 11.21 2.35
N ALA A 296 4.82 10.24 2.89
CA ALA A 296 5.17 9.00 2.18
C ALA A 296 3.93 8.22 1.71
N MET A 297 2.87 8.16 2.53
CA MET A 297 1.60 7.51 2.16
C MET A 297 0.86 8.28 1.07
N THR A 298 0.81 9.61 1.18
CA THR A 298 0.11 10.48 0.23
C THR A 298 0.73 10.42 -1.16
N ASP A 299 2.04 10.21 -1.26
CA ASP A 299 2.75 10.02 -2.53
C ASP A 299 2.24 8.80 -3.32
N TYR A 300 1.71 7.79 -2.61
CA TYR A 300 1.05 6.63 -3.20
C TYR A 300 -0.49 6.76 -3.30
N GLY A 301 -1.02 7.94 -3.02
CA GLY A 301 -2.46 8.22 -3.08
C GLY A 301 -3.26 7.73 -1.86
N ILE A 302 -2.58 7.26 -0.81
CA ILE A 302 -3.17 6.74 0.42
C ILE A 302 -3.47 7.89 1.38
N VAL A 303 -4.67 7.87 1.95
CA VAL A 303 -5.17 8.93 2.86
C VAL A 303 -5.21 8.42 4.28
N LEU A 304 -4.45 9.04 5.17
CA LEU A 304 -4.53 8.75 6.59
C LEU A 304 -5.70 9.52 7.25
N GLN A 305 -6.36 8.87 8.20
CA GLN A 305 -7.37 9.48 9.05
C GLN A 305 -6.73 10.04 10.32
N LYS A 306 -7.45 10.92 11.03
CA LYS A 306 -6.96 11.56 12.26
C LYS A 306 -6.51 10.52 13.29
N GLU A 307 -7.26 9.43 13.39
CA GLU A 307 -7.02 8.32 14.30
C GLU A 307 -5.69 7.61 14.01
N HIS A 308 -5.33 7.46 12.73
CA HIS A 308 -4.03 6.90 12.33
C HIS A 308 -2.88 7.84 12.75
N MET A 309 -3.07 9.15 12.57
CA MET A 309 -2.07 10.15 12.96
C MET A 309 -1.90 10.20 14.49
N ASP A 310 -3.00 10.16 15.24
CA ASP A 310 -3.00 10.14 16.71
C ASP A 310 -2.32 8.86 17.25
N TYR A 311 -2.51 7.72 16.58
CA TYR A 311 -1.81 6.48 16.93
C TYR A 311 -0.30 6.61 16.72
N MET A 312 0.14 7.09 15.55
CA MET A 312 1.57 7.29 15.26
C MET A 312 2.21 8.29 16.25
N GLN A 313 1.53 9.39 16.55
CA GLN A 313 1.97 10.39 17.52
C GLN A 313 2.20 9.82 18.92
N SER A 314 1.37 8.87 19.34
CA SER A 314 1.47 8.20 20.64
C SER A 314 2.43 7.00 20.66
N HIS A 315 2.90 6.55 19.50
CA HIS A 315 3.77 5.37 19.33
C HIS A 315 4.97 5.71 18.43
N PRO A 316 5.92 6.53 18.90
CA PRO A 316 7.04 7.01 18.09
C PRO A 316 7.93 5.89 17.55
N ASP A 317 8.15 4.82 18.32
CA ASP A 317 8.99 3.69 17.89
C ASP A 317 8.38 2.95 16.69
N VAL A 318 7.07 2.71 16.74
CA VAL A 318 6.31 2.11 15.64
C VAL A 318 6.34 3.03 14.42
N THR A 319 6.16 4.34 14.64
CA THR A 319 6.17 5.34 13.56
C THR A 319 7.54 5.42 12.88
N ASN A 320 8.62 5.38 13.66
CA ASN A 320 9.98 5.37 13.13
C ASN A 320 10.23 4.11 12.31
N SER A 321 9.85 2.94 12.83
CA SER A 321 9.96 1.67 12.09
C SER A 321 9.15 1.70 10.79
N ILE A 322 7.92 2.23 10.78
CA ILE A 322 7.15 2.42 9.53
C ILE A 322 7.91 3.30 8.54
N LEU A 323 8.45 4.44 9.00
CA LEU A 323 9.15 5.39 8.15
C LEU A 323 10.40 4.78 7.50
N GLU A 324 11.24 4.10 8.28
CA GLU A 324 12.43 3.39 7.80
C GLU A 324 12.05 2.35 6.73
N ASN A 325 11.01 1.56 6.98
CA ASN A 325 10.51 0.56 6.04
C ASN A 325 9.81 1.18 4.80
N LEU A 326 9.49 2.47 4.85
CA LEU A 326 8.97 3.23 3.72
C LEU A 326 10.07 3.90 2.89
N GLU A 327 11.31 4.09 3.37
CA GLU A 327 12.38 4.87 2.72
C GLU A 327 12.82 4.35 1.34
N TYR A 328 12.52 3.08 1.03
CA TYR A 328 12.70 2.44 -0.29
C TYR A 328 11.42 1.73 -0.79
N SER A 329 10.25 2.21 -0.33
CA SER A 329 8.94 1.59 -0.64
C SER A 329 8.50 1.69 -2.10
N ASN A 330 7.56 0.80 -2.45
CA ASN A 330 6.67 0.88 -3.59
C ASN A 330 5.21 1.04 -3.09
N GLY A 331 4.24 1.13 -4.00
CA GLY A 331 2.83 1.25 -3.62
C GLY A 331 2.30 0.10 -2.75
N HIS A 332 2.79 -1.13 -2.94
CA HIS A 332 2.38 -2.29 -2.14
C HIS A 332 2.80 -2.16 -0.68
N LYS A 333 4.05 -1.75 -0.44
CA LYS A 333 4.60 -1.45 0.89
C LYS A 333 3.78 -0.37 1.62
N ALA A 334 3.37 0.69 0.92
CA ALA A 334 2.53 1.73 1.49
C ALA A 334 1.11 1.22 1.83
N VAL A 335 0.48 0.46 0.93
CA VAL A 335 -0.84 -0.17 1.18
C VAL A 335 -0.79 -1.16 2.34
N PHE A 336 0.31 -1.88 2.50
CA PHE A 336 0.53 -2.79 3.62
C PHE A 336 0.45 -2.04 4.96
N PHE A 337 1.24 -0.99 5.14
CA PHE A 337 1.24 -0.20 6.38
C PHE A 337 -0.07 0.56 6.61
N TYR A 338 -0.75 0.98 5.54
CA TYR A 338 -2.09 1.55 5.66
C TYR A 338 -3.09 0.56 6.26
N ASN A 339 -3.15 -0.65 5.71
CA ASN A 339 -4.04 -1.70 6.22
C ASN A 339 -3.67 -2.13 7.64
N PHE A 340 -2.37 -2.16 7.97
CA PHE A 340 -1.86 -2.36 9.32
C PHE A 340 -2.38 -1.30 10.31
N LEU A 341 -2.21 -0.01 9.99
CA LEU A 341 -2.67 1.09 10.84
C LEU A 341 -4.19 1.02 11.06
N ARG A 342 -4.94 0.68 10.01
CA ARG A 342 -6.39 0.48 10.08
C ARG A 342 -6.76 -0.67 11.01
N GLU A 343 -6.08 -1.82 10.88
CA GLU A 343 -6.33 -3.01 11.70
C GLU A 343 -6.03 -2.76 13.18
N ILE A 344 -4.88 -2.15 13.50
CA ILE A 344 -4.52 -1.80 14.88
C ILE A 344 -5.52 -0.83 15.48
N TRP A 345 -5.99 0.14 14.70
CA TRP A 345 -6.97 1.09 15.18
C TRP A 345 -8.27 0.40 15.62
N TYR A 346 -8.76 -0.56 14.83
CA TYR A 346 -10.00 -1.29 15.15
C TYR A 346 -9.84 -2.35 16.25
N LYS A 347 -8.63 -2.90 16.45
CA LYS A 347 -8.41 -3.96 17.45
C LYS A 347 -8.24 -3.42 18.87
N ASN A 348 -8.87 -4.12 19.81
CA ASN A 348 -8.71 -3.94 21.25
C ASN A 348 -8.58 -5.33 21.92
N PRO A 349 -7.48 -5.64 22.63
CA PRO A 349 -6.34 -4.78 22.97
C PRO A 349 -5.41 -4.47 21.78
N LYS A 350 -4.71 -3.33 21.82
CA LYS A 350 -3.69 -2.96 20.81
C LYS A 350 -2.41 -3.78 21.03
N PRO A 351 -1.63 -4.09 19.97
CA PRO A 351 -0.41 -4.89 20.10
C PRO A 351 0.71 -4.13 20.82
N ASN A 352 1.61 -4.89 21.47
CA ASN A 352 2.79 -4.31 22.11
C ASN A 352 3.73 -3.72 21.05
N SER A 353 4.07 -2.43 21.19
CA SER A 353 4.93 -1.69 20.26
C SER A 353 6.29 -2.34 20.04
N GLY A 354 6.93 -2.87 21.10
CA GLY A 354 8.25 -3.50 21.00
C GLY A 354 8.20 -4.77 20.15
N ILE A 355 7.17 -5.59 20.33
CA ILE A 355 6.94 -6.80 19.53
C ILE A 355 6.71 -6.43 18.06
N LEU A 356 5.91 -5.39 17.81
CA LEU A 356 5.66 -4.91 16.45
C LEU A 356 6.93 -4.40 15.75
N VAL A 357 7.71 -3.56 16.44
CA VAL A 357 8.97 -3.02 15.90
C VAL A 357 9.95 -4.15 15.61
N ASN A 358 10.10 -5.12 16.52
CA ASN A 358 10.95 -6.29 16.30
C ASN A 358 10.52 -7.08 15.07
N LYS A 359 9.21 -7.31 14.89
CA LYS A 359 8.67 -8.01 13.72
C LYS A 359 8.87 -7.21 12.43
N PHE A 360 8.61 -5.91 12.41
CA PHE A 360 8.85 -5.09 11.22
C PHE A 360 10.33 -5.11 10.82
N ASN A 361 11.22 -4.83 11.76
CA ASN A 361 12.65 -4.73 11.47
C ASN A 361 13.27 -6.08 11.08
N SER A 362 12.73 -7.21 11.58
CA SER A 362 13.28 -8.55 11.28
C SER A 362 12.66 -9.25 10.07
N PHE A 363 11.43 -8.88 9.69
CA PHE A 363 10.64 -9.63 8.72
C PHE A 363 10.23 -8.82 7.49
N TYR A 364 10.04 -7.51 7.60
CA TYR A 364 9.39 -6.72 6.56
C TYR A 364 10.17 -6.66 5.24
N ASP A 365 11.46 -6.37 5.27
CA ASP A 365 12.21 -6.27 4.01
C ASP A 365 12.34 -7.61 3.31
N LYS A 366 12.71 -8.66 4.05
CA LYS A 366 12.77 -10.03 3.52
C LYS A 366 11.44 -10.50 2.94
N LEU A 367 10.33 -10.10 3.57
CA LEU A 367 9.01 -10.40 3.08
C LEU A 367 8.77 -9.83 1.67
N PHE A 368 9.11 -8.56 1.44
CA PHE A 368 8.92 -7.92 0.14
C PHE A 368 10.01 -8.31 -0.87
N GLU A 369 11.18 -8.79 -0.43
CA GLU A 369 12.16 -9.43 -1.30
C GLU A 369 11.64 -10.76 -1.86
N ILE A 370 11.02 -11.58 -1.00
CA ILE A 370 10.50 -12.90 -1.38
C ILE A 370 9.17 -12.77 -2.14
N ASN A 371 8.29 -11.87 -1.72
CA ASN A 371 6.97 -11.67 -2.32
C ASN A 371 6.62 -10.18 -2.40
N PRO A 372 7.03 -9.49 -3.48
CA PRO A 372 6.85 -8.04 -3.66
C PRO A 372 5.40 -7.56 -3.67
N THR A 373 4.44 -8.45 -3.98
CA THR A 373 3.01 -8.13 -4.10
C THR A 373 2.21 -8.51 -2.84
N THR A 374 2.89 -8.91 -1.77
CA THR A 374 2.29 -9.22 -0.47
C THR A 374 1.35 -8.12 0.02
N THR A 375 0.22 -8.52 0.59
CA THR A 375 -0.70 -7.63 1.30
C THR A 375 -0.64 -7.83 2.81
N TRP A 376 -1.09 -6.84 3.59
CA TRP A 376 -1.23 -6.97 5.05
C TRP A 376 -2.06 -8.20 5.46
N PHE A 377 -3.12 -8.51 4.72
CA PHE A 377 -4.05 -9.59 5.05
C PHE A 377 -3.40 -10.97 4.97
N ASP A 378 -2.38 -11.13 4.12
CA ASP A 378 -1.60 -12.37 4.02
C ASP A 378 -0.76 -12.62 5.28
N PHE A 379 -0.44 -11.56 6.05
CA PHE A 379 0.51 -11.60 7.16
C PHE A 379 -0.03 -11.11 8.50
N GLN A 380 -1.26 -10.61 8.54
CA GLN A 380 -1.87 -10.11 9.77
C GLN A 380 -1.84 -11.18 10.87
N ASN A 381 -2.03 -12.46 10.52
CA ASN A 381 -2.00 -13.57 11.47
C ASN A 381 -0.58 -13.90 12.02
N ILE A 382 0.47 -13.39 11.38
CA ILE A 382 1.87 -13.54 11.78
C ILE A 382 2.32 -12.32 12.59
N LEU A 383 1.87 -11.13 12.19
CA LEU A 383 2.29 -9.87 12.79
C LEU A 383 1.48 -9.50 14.03
N LEU A 384 0.18 -9.83 14.06
CA LEU A 384 -0.72 -9.47 15.17
C LEU A 384 -0.62 -10.31 16.46
N PRO A 385 -0.19 -11.59 16.48
CA PRO A 385 -0.03 -12.30 17.75
C PRO A 385 0.86 -11.51 18.71
N TYR A 386 0.39 -11.35 19.95
CA TYR A 386 0.97 -10.49 21.00
C TYR A 386 2.19 -11.12 21.71
N GLU A 387 2.84 -12.08 21.08
CA GLU A 387 3.95 -12.82 21.65
C GLU A 387 5.22 -12.58 20.83
N ASP A 388 6.35 -12.49 21.53
CA ASP A 388 7.67 -12.41 20.90
C ASP A 388 7.91 -13.68 20.09
N THR A 389 8.22 -13.50 18.81
CA THR A 389 8.55 -14.62 17.96
C THR A 389 10.03 -14.99 18.10
N ASN A 390 10.31 -16.27 18.33
CA ASN A 390 11.68 -16.78 18.32
C ASN A 390 12.34 -16.53 16.95
N HIS A 391 13.51 -15.90 16.92
CA HIS A 391 14.28 -15.64 15.69
C HIS A 391 14.60 -16.91 14.88
N SER A 392 14.75 -18.08 15.52
CA SER A 392 14.94 -19.35 14.81
C SER A 392 13.69 -19.75 14.03
N ILE A 393 12.50 -19.58 14.64
CA ILE A 393 11.20 -19.83 14.03
C ILE A 393 10.98 -18.90 12.83
N LEU A 394 11.34 -17.62 12.96
CA LEU A 394 11.26 -16.66 11.84
C LEU A 394 12.18 -17.06 10.68
N SER A 395 13.39 -17.54 10.99
CA SER A 395 14.33 -17.98 9.95
C SER A 395 13.84 -19.24 9.24
N GLU A 396 13.26 -20.19 9.99
CA GLU A 396 12.64 -21.40 9.43
C GLU A 396 11.42 -21.04 8.56
N LEU A 397 10.58 -20.11 9.02
CA LEU A 397 9.44 -19.58 8.28
C LEU A 397 9.89 -18.97 6.95
N LEU A 398 10.90 -18.10 6.96
CA LEU A 398 11.44 -17.48 5.74
C LEU A 398 12.02 -18.51 4.77
N ASN A 399 12.70 -19.55 5.27
CA ASN A 399 13.19 -20.64 4.42
C ASN A 399 12.06 -21.42 3.76
N ASP A 400 11.01 -21.74 4.50
CA ASP A 400 9.82 -22.40 3.93
C ASP A 400 9.12 -21.49 2.91
N TRP A 401 9.20 -20.16 3.08
CA TRP A 401 8.53 -19.16 2.25
C TRP A 401 9.35 -18.63 1.08
N ASN A 402 10.67 -18.89 1.03
CA ASN A 402 11.59 -18.48 -0.04
C ASN A 402 11.15 -18.92 -1.45
N ASN A 403 10.12 -19.76 -1.52
CA ASN A 403 9.39 -19.97 -2.75
C ASN A 403 7.91 -19.58 -2.57
N PRO A 404 7.51 -18.38 -3.03
CA PRO A 404 6.27 -17.72 -2.62
C PRO A 404 4.97 -18.39 -3.10
N ASN A 405 5.06 -19.38 -3.99
CA ASN A 405 3.92 -20.08 -4.61
C ASN A 405 3.53 -21.39 -3.90
N ILE A 406 4.23 -21.78 -2.84
CA ILE A 406 4.52 -23.20 -2.65
C ILE A 406 3.87 -23.86 -1.43
N VAL A 407 4.27 -23.51 -0.21
CA VAL A 407 3.69 -24.05 1.04
C VAL A 407 4.00 -23.07 2.15
N LYS A 408 2.98 -22.51 2.79
CA LYS A 408 3.14 -21.45 3.79
C LYS A 408 2.63 -21.88 5.16
N PRO A 409 3.48 -22.41 6.04
CA PRO A 409 3.10 -22.54 7.44
C PRO A 409 2.91 -21.16 8.07
N THR A 410 1.90 -20.97 8.90
CA THR A 410 1.72 -19.74 9.68
C THR A 410 2.63 -19.73 10.90
N LEU A 411 2.75 -18.58 11.54
CA LEU A 411 3.50 -18.48 12.78
C LEU A 411 2.85 -19.30 13.92
N ARG A 412 1.51 -19.33 13.99
CA ARG A 412 0.80 -20.16 14.98
C ARG A 412 1.15 -21.63 14.83
N PHE A 413 1.20 -22.11 13.58
CA PHE A 413 1.63 -23.46 13.28
C PHE A 413 3.08 -23.71 13.72
N LYS A 414 4.01 -22.81 13.34
CA LYS A 414 5.43 -22.95 13.71
C LYS A 414 5.69 -22.89 15.22
N ASN A 415 4.90 -22.10 15.96
CA ASN A 415 5.00 -22.01 17.41
C ASN A 415 4.47 -23.26 18.13
N ASN A 416 3.66 -24.09 17.48
CA ASN A 416 3.31 -25.40 18.02
C ASN A 416 4.49 -26.36 17.80
N ILE A 417 5.32 -26.52 18.85
CA ILE A 417 6.58 -27.28 18.80
C ILE A 417 6.37 -28.69 18.26
N LYS A 418 5.34 -29.40 18.74
CA LYS A 418 5.07 -30.79 18.36
C LYS A 418 4.62 -30.91 16.91
N LEU A 419 3.66 -30.10 16.46
CA LEU A 419 3.22 -30.06 15.06
C LEU A 419 4.36 -29.69 14.11
N ASN A 420 5.14 -28.65 14.45
CA ASN A 420 6.26 -28.21 13.61
C ASN A 420 7.34 -29.31 13.50
N ASN A 421 7.68 -29.98 14.59
CA ASN A 421 8.63 -31.10 14.59
C ASN A 421 8.15 -32.27 13.73
N ILE A 422 6.87 -32.64 13.84
CA ILE A 422 6.30 -33.74 13.06
C ILE A 422 6.19 -33.36 11.58
N TYR A 423 5.88 -32.11 11.26
CA TYR A 423 5.94 -31.61 9.88
C TYR A 423 7.34 -31.69 9.29
N ASN A 424 8.36 -31.29 10.06
CA ASN A 424 9.76 -31.41 9.64
C ASN A 424 10.17 -32.86 9.41
N GLN A 425 9.63 -33.82 10.18
CA GLN A 425 9.79 -35.26 9.90
C GLN A 425 9.03 -35.68 8.64
N ALA A 426 7.77 -35.27 8.47
CA ALA A 426 6.95 -35.58 7.30
C ALA A 426 7.62 -35.14 6.00
N LYS A 427 8.25 -33.95 5.98
CA LYS A 427 9.02 -33.42 4.85
C LYS A 427 10.15 -34.33 4.38
N THR A 428 10.63 -35.27 5.21
CA THR A 428 11.69 -36.21 4.82
C THR A 428 11.16 -37.41 4.00
N ALA A 429 9.86 -37.70 4.08
CA ALA A 429 9.25 -38.84 3.37
C ALA A 429 9.00 -38.51 1.90
N THR A 430 9.50 -39.36 0.99
CA THR A 430 9.35 -39.19 -0.46
C THR A 430 7.88 -39.09 -0.89
N ASN A 431 6.97 -39.87 -0.28
CA ASN A 431 5.55 -39.80 -0.60
C ASN A 431 4.97 -38.43 -0.24
N PHE A 432 5.26 -37.89 0.94
CA PHE A 432 4.76 -36.57 1.33
C PHE A 432 5.35 -35.47 0.44
N GLN A 433 6.64 -35.55 0.12
CA GLN A 433 7.29 -34.64 -0.83
C GLN A 433 6.63 -34.67 -2.22
N GLN A 434 6.18 -35.83 -2.70
CA GLN A 434 5.49 -35.93 -4.00
C GLN A 434 4.16 -35.16 -4.01
N TYR A 435 3.44 -35.10 -2.88
CA TYR A 435 2.21 -34.32 -2.79
C TYR A 435 2.50 -32.84 -2.59
N LEU A 436 3.41 -32.50 -1.67
CA LEU A 436 3.88 -31.13 -1.50
C LEU A 436 4.31 -30.55 -2.85
N LYS A 437 5.10 -31.31 -3.64
CA LYS A 437 5.62 -30.91 -4.95
C LYS A 437 4.56 -30.37 -5.92
N LYS A 438 3.31 -30.79 -5.80
CA LYS A 438 2.22 -30.37 -6.69
C LYS A 438 1.74 -28.95 -6.41
N PHE A 439 2.04 -28.42 -5.24
CA PHE A 439 1.85 -27.02 -4.86
C PHE A 439 3.13 -26.22 -5.14
N ILE A 440 4.26 -26.90 -5.38
CA ILE A 440 5.59 -26.28 -5.46
C ILE A 440 6.05 -25.93 -6.90
N THR A 441 5.33 -26.33 -7.95
CA THR A 441 5.78 -26.05 -9.34
C THR A 441 5.23 -24.72 -9.87
N ASP A 442 5.95 -24.05 -10.77
CA ASP A 442 5.45 -22.86 -11.51
C ASP A 442 4.14 -23.12 -12.27
N ALA A 443 3.83 -24.39 -12.54
CA ALA A 443 2.57 -24.84 -13.16
C ALA A 443 1.46 -25.17 -12.14
N SER A 444 1.63 -24.89 -10.85
CA SER A 444 0.59 -25.17 -9.85
C SER A 444 -0.57 -24.19 -9.99
N VAL A 445 -1.79 -24.72 -9.87
CA VAL A 445 -3.02 -23.92 -9.91
C VAL A 445 -3.47 -23.45 -8.53
N ALA A 446 -2.80 -23.87 -7.44
CA ALA A 446 -3.19 -23.54 -6.08
C ALA A 446 -1.96 -23.38 -5.18
N HIS A 447 -2.13 -22.65 -4.09
CA HIS A 447 -1.18 -22.47 -3.02
C HIS A 447 -1.64 -23.22 -1.78
N LEU A 448 -0.70 -23.65 -0.93
CA LEU A 448 -1.00 -24.40 0.30
C LEU A 448 -0.58 -23.61 1.55
N MET A 449 -1.43 -23.57 2.56
CA MET A 449 -1.14 -22.96 3.86
C MET A 449 -1.38 -23.95 5.01
N PHE A 450 -0.46 -24.03 5.97
CA PHE A 450 -0.65 -24.79 7.22
C PHE A 450 -0.86 -23.84 8.38
N ASP A 451 -1.92 -24.03 9.15
CA ASP A 451 -2.27 -23.14 10.27
C ASP A 451 -2.72 -23.93 11.51
N VAL A 452 -2.79 -23.26 12.66
CA VAL A 452 -3.44 -23.75 13.88
C VAL A 452 -4.59 -22.80 14.22
N GLY A 453 -5.80 -23.34 14.36
CA GLY A 453 -7.02 -22.53 14.47
C GLY A 453 -8.25 -23.32 14.92
N LEU A 454 -9.41 -22.67 14.83
CA LEU A 454 -10.70 -23.36 15.02
C LEU A 454 -11.05 -24.15 13.75
N VAL A 455 -11.65 -25.31 13.95
CA VAL A 455 -12.20 -26.18 12.90
C VAL A 455 -13.72 -26.28 13.08
N SER A 456 -14.44 -26.67 12.03
CA SER A 456 -15.90 -26.77 12.02
C SER A 456 -16.44 -27.79 13.02
N ASN A 457 -15.66 -28.86 13.30
CA ASN A 457 -15.98 -29.87 14.28
C ASN A 457 -14.81 -30.06 15.27
N SER A 458 -15.03 -29.74 16.54
CA SER A 458 -14.00 -29.83 17.60
C SER A 458 -13.45 -31.24 17.82
N ASN A 459 -14.12 -32.28 17.31
CA ASN A 459 -13.62 -33.64 17.34
C ASN A 459 -12.52 -33.91 16.31
N HIS A 460 -12.45 -33.15 15.22
CA HIS A 460 -11.42 -33.32 14.19
C HIS A 460 -10.04 -32.90 14.70
N LEU A 461 -8.99 -33.58 14.26
CA LEU A 461 -7.60 -33.18 14.51
C LEU A 461 -7.19 -32.02 13.59
N ALA A 462 -7.64 -32.05 12.35
CA ALA A 462 -7.42 -30.99 11.38
C ALA A 462 -8.57 -30.93 10.37
N GLU A 463 -8.59 -29.88 9.57
CA GLU A 463 -9.55 -29.68 8.49
C GLU A 463 -8.90 -28.96 7.32
N THR A 464 -9.18 -29.41 6.10
CA THR A 464 -8.79 -28.73 4.87
C THR A 464 -9.94 -27.91 4.31
N GLU A 465 -9.76 -26.60 4.25
CA GLU A 465 -10.72 -25.67 3.66
C GLU A 465 -10.70 -25.76 2.12
N PRO A 466 -11.87 -25.62 1.45
CA PRO A 466 -11.92 -25.37 0.02
C PRO A 466 -11.08 -24.15 -0.38
N PRO A 467 -10.55 -24.09 -1.61
CA PRO A 467 -9.70 -23.00 -2.06
C PRO A 467 -10.45 -21.68 -2.10
N SER A 468 -9.83 -20.64 -1.55
CA SER A 468 -10.26 -19.25 -1.65
C SER A 468 -9.13 -18.42 -2.24
N ASN A 469 -9.35 -17.77 -3.38
CA ASN A 469 -8.32 -17.01 -4.11
C ASN A 469 -7.02 -17.80 -4.28
N TYR A 470 -7.14 -19.03 -4.79
CA TYR A 470 -6.06 -20.00 -5.00
C TYR A 470 -5.44 -20.61 -3.73
N TRP A 471 -5.79 -20.14 -2.52
CA TRP A 471 -5.26 -20.68 -1.28
C TRP A 471 -6.11 -21.82 -0.73
N ILE A 472 -5.48 -22.98 -0.56
CA ILE A 472 -6.01 -24.11 0.21
C ILE A 472 -5.37 -24.06 1.59
N LYS A 473 -6.18 -24.04 2.65
CA LYS A 473 -5.69 -23.98 4.03
C LYS A 473 -5.96 -25.30 4.74
N ILE A 474 -4.92 -25.87 5.34
CA ILE A 474 -5.02 -26.99 6.29
C ILE A 474 -4.90 -26.40 7.69
N ILE A 475 -5.98 -26.51 8.48
CA ILE A 475 -6.08 -25.98 9.84
C ILE A 475 -5.99 -27.14 10.82
N PHE A 476 -4.94 -27.16 11.64
CA PHE A 476 -4.83 -28.04 12.78
C PHE A 476 -5.64 -27.46 13.95
N ASN A 477 -6.48 -28.28 14.56
CA ASN A 477 -7.41 -27.86 15.60
C ASN A 477 -6.65 -27.41 16.86
N ARG A 478 -6.81 -26.14 17.23
CA ARG A 478 -6.14 -25.54 18.39
C ARG A 478 -6.63 -26.09 19.73
N ASP A 479 -7.83 -26.65 19.78
CA ASP A 479 -8.47 -27.13 21.02
C ASP A 479 -8.07 -28.58 21.34
N LYS A 480 -7.23 -29.21 20.50
CA LYS A 480 -6.68 -30.55 20.75
C LYS A 480 -5.46 -30.51 21.66
N ASP A 481 -5.40 -31.48 22.57
CA ASP A 481 -4.22 -31.76 23.37
C ASP A 481 -3.17 -32.49 22.51
N TRP A 482 -2.44 -31.70 21.73
CA TRP A 482 -1.40 -32.21 20.83
C TRP A 482 -0.35 -33.01 21.58
N GLU A 483 -0.01 -32.67 22.81
CA GLU A 483 1.01 -33.35 23.61
C GLU A 483 0.65 -34.81 23.91
N ASN A 484 -0.64 -35.11 24.11
CA ASN A 484 -1.08 -36.47 24.40
C ASN A 484 -1.49 -37.30 23.18
N ILE A 485 -1.58 -36.70 22.00
CA ILE A 485 -1.87 -37.44 20.76
C ILE A 485 -0.59 -38.13 20.26
N PRO A 486 -0.61 -39.44 19.97
CA PRO A 486 0.52 -40.15 19.39
C PRO A 486 1.05 -39.53 18.09
N LYS A 487 2.37 -39.43 17.95
CA LYS A 487 3.05 -38.81 16.80
C LYS A 487 2.67 -39.46 15.47
N ILE A 488 2.48 -40.79 15.45
CA ILE A 488 2.08 -41.52 14.24
C ILE A 488 0.69 -41.08 13.74
N ILE A 489 -0.23 -40.73 14.64
CA ILE A 489 -1.56 -40.24 14.29
C ILE A 489 -1.49 -38.81 13.76
N ILE A 490 -0.67 -37.95 14.37
CA ILE A 490 -0.44 -36.59 13.86
C ILE A 490 0.20 -36.66 12.47
N LEU A 491 1.15 -37.57 12.28
CA LEU A 491 1.81 -37.80 11.00
C LEU A 491 0.79 -38.23 9.93
N ASP A 492 -0.07 -39.20 10.24
CA ASP A 492 -1.19 -39.60 9.37
C ASP A 492 -2.12 -38.43 9.03
N THR A 493 -2.44 -37.60 10.04
CA THR A 493 -3.25 -36.39 9.85
C THR A 493 -2.65 -35.45 8.80
N PHE A 494 -1.32 -35.24 8.80
CA PHE A 494 -0.68 -34.43 7.75
C PHE A 494 -0.93 -34.99 6.35
N MET A 495 -0.81 -36.30 6.17
CA MET A 495 -1.00 -36.93 4.85
C MET A 495 -2.47 -36.96 4.45
N HIS A 496 -3.38 -37.21 5.40
CA HIS A 496 -4.83 -37.17 5.22
C HIS A 496 -5.28 -35.81 4.68
N GLU A 497 -4.91 -34.73 5.36
CA GLU A 497 -5.25 -33.38 4.93
C GLU A 497 -4.52 -32.96 3.63
N MET A 498 -3.30 -33.45 3.41
CA MET A 498 -2.60 -33.23 2.14
C MET A 498 -3.32 -33.87 0.95
N ILE A 499 -3.95 -35.03 1.14
CA ILE A 499 -4.76 -35.67 0.11
C ILE A 499 -6.04 -34.85 -0.16
N HIS A 500 -6.70 -34.34 0.89
CA HIS A 500 -7.81 -33.39 0.71
C HIS A 500 -7.39 -32.16 -0.10
N ALA A 501 -6.24 -31.57 0.24
CA ALA A 501 -5.70 -30.44 -0.51
C ALA A 501 -5.41 -30.78 -1.98
N GLU A 502 -4.87 -31.97 -2.27
CA GLU A 502 -4.64 -32.43 -3.64
C GLU A 502 -5.95 -32.63 -4.42
N ILE A 503 -7.01 -33.10 -3.76
CA ILE A 503 -8.34 -33.20 -4.36
C ILE A 503 -8.83 -31.80 -4.75
N TYR A 504 -8.73 -30.81 -3.85
CA TYR A 504 -9.10 -29.43 -4.15
C TYR A 504 -8.25 -28.79 -5.24
N ARG A 505 -6.93 -29.01 -5.26
CA ARG A 505 -6.06 -28.51 -6.33
C ARG A 505 -6.48 -29.06 -7.70
N LYS A 506 -6.81 -30.35 -7.77
CA LYS A 506 -7.33 -30.95 -8.99
C LYS A 506 -8.68 -30.35 -9.40
N LEU A 507 -9.61 -30.13 -8.46
CA LEU A 507 -10.89 -29.46 -8.74
C LEU A 507 -10.66 -28.09 -9.35
N LEU A 508 -9.77 -27.31 -8.75
CA LEU A 508 -9.42 -25.98 -9.21
C LEU A 508 -8.78 -25.98 -10.61
N SER A 509 -8.01 -27.02 -10.94
CA SER A 509 -7.41 -27.20 -12.28
C SER A 509 -8.43 -27.51 -13.37
N LEU A 510 -9.58 -28.08 -13.01
CA LEU A 510 -10.66 -28.41 -13.96
C LEU A 510 -11.60 -27.21 -14.17
N GLY A 511 -11.87 -26.45 -13.12
CA GLY A 511 -12.73 -25.27 -13.23
C GLY A 511 -12.59 -24.35 -12.03
N SER A 512 -12.21 -23.11 -12.32
CA SER A 512 -12.10 -22.06 -11.32
C SER A 512 -12.60 -20.72 -11.81
N THR A 513 -13.05 -19.91 -10.85
CA THR A 513 -13.41 -18.51 -11.03
C THR A 513 -12.69 -17.71 -9.94
N HIS A 514 -11.74 -16.87 -10.34
CA HIS A 514 -10.86 -16.09 -9.44
C HIS A 514 -10.18 -16.94 -8.34
N GLY A 515 -9.76 -18.16 -8.67
CA GLY A 515 -9.09 -19.06 -7.72
C GLY A 515 -10.00 -19.75 -6.70
N ASN A 516 -11.31 -19.72 -6.92
CA ASN A 516 -12.30 -20.53 -6.20
C ASN A 516 -12.78 -21.66 -7.12
N ILE A 517 -13.20 -22.80 -6.55
CA ILE A 517 -13.79 -23.90 -7.33
C ILE A 517 -15.12 -23.46 -7.93
N ASP A 518 -15.25 -23.60 -9.24
CA ASP A 518 -16.51 -23.36 -9.94
C ASP A 518 -17.24 -24.69 -10.17
N VAL A 519 -18.05 -25.08 -9.19
CA VAL A 519 -18.77 -26.36 -9.21
C VAL A 519 -19.72 -26.46 -10.41
N ASN A 520 -20.34 -25.35 -10.83
CA ASN A 520 -21.27 -25.36 -11.96
C ASN A 520 -20.53 -25.61 -13.27
N LYS A 521 -19.40 -24.93 -13.48
CA LYS A 521 -18.53 -25.15 -14.63
C LYS A 521 -18.00 -26.57 -14.67
N ILE A 522 -17.45 -27.07 -13.57
CA ILE A 522 -16.94 -28.45 -13.48
C ILE A 522 -18.05 -29.46 -13.76
N THR A 523 -19.24 -29.28 -13.17
CA THR A 523 -20.37 -30.20 -13.38
C THR A 523 -20.81 -30.20 -14.84
N SER A 524 -20.90 -29.03 -15.48
CA SER A 524 -21.21 -28.91 -16.90
C SER A 524 -20.14 -29.64 -17.74
N ASP A 525 -18.87 -29.37 -17.52
CA ASP A 525 -17.79 -29.91 -18.34
C ASP A 525 -17.70 -31.44 -18.22
N LEU A 526 -17.93 -32.00 -17.02
CA LEU A 526 -17.94 -33.44 -16.76
C LEU A 526 -19.17 -34.15 -17.32
N LEU A 527 -20.34 -33.49 -17.39
CA LEU A 527 -21.54 -34.08 -18.02
C LEU A 527 -21.40 -34.18 -19.54
N HIS A 528 -20.61 -33.30 -20.17
CA HIS A 528 -20.42 -33.25 -21.62
C HIS A 528 -19.23 -34.05 -22.13
N HIS A 529 -18.28 -34.42 -21.26
CA HIS A 529 -17.08 -35.17 -21.62
C HIS A 529 -16.99 -36.42 -20.76
N ASN A 530 -17.12 -37.59 -21.38
CA ASN A 530 -17.17 -38.89 -20.70
C ASN A 530 -15.79 -39.22 -20.08
N TYR A 531 -15.49 -38.70 -18.88
CA TYR A 531 -14.19 -38.89 -18.22
C TYR A 531 -14.16 -40.14 -17.33
N PRO A 532 -13.35 -41.16 -17.63
CA PRO A 532 -13.14 -42.28 -16.72
C PRO A 532 -12.09 -41.92 -15.64
N GLY A 533 -12.46 -41.98 -14.35
CA GLY A 533 -11.48 -41.88 -13.25
C GLY A 533 -12.02 -41.39 -11.90
N LEU A 534 -11.10 -41.15 -10.97
CA LEU A 534 -11.32 -40.72 -9.57
C LEU A 534 -12.33 -39.56 -9.41
N PHE A 535 -12.45 -38.72 -10.42
CA PHE A 535 -13.29 -37.51 -10.45
C PHE A 535 -14.77 -37.76 -10.76
N ASP A 536 -15.05 -38.83 -11.49
CA ASP A 536 -16.40 -39.36 -11.71
C ASP A 536 -17.06 -39.72 -10.36
N TYR A 537 -16.26 -40.25 -9.43
CA TYR A 537 -16.71 -40.56 -8.07
C TYR A 537 -17.06 -39.30 -7.26
N TYR A 538 -16.21 -38.27 -7.27
CA TYR A 538 -16.49 -37.03 -6.55
C TYR A 538 -17.77 -36.37 -7.08
N VAL A 539 -17.94 -36.25 -8.39
CA VAL A 539 -19.09 -35.56 -8.98
C VAL A 539 -20.40 -36.36 -8.90
N ARG A 540 -20.34 -37.70 -8.91
CA ARG A 540 -21.54 -38.53 -8.74
C ARG A 540 -22.08 -38.59 -7.32
N TYR A 541 -21.22 -38.42 -6.31
CA TYR A 541 -21.59 -38.65 -4.91
C TYR A 541 -21.56 -37.38 -4.04
N THR A 542 -20.91 -36.28 -4.42
CA THR A 542 -20.82 -35.07 -3.57
C THR A 542 -22.13 -34.33 -3.35
N LYS A 543 -23.14 -34.46 -4.23
CA LYS A 543 -24.47 -33.89 -3.96
C LYS A 543 -25.22 -34.60 -2.83
N ASP A 544 -24.88 -35.87 -2.57
CA ASP A 544 -25.65 -36.76 -1.69
C ASP A 544 -24.82 -37.39 -0.54
N ASP A 545 -23.50 -37.19 -0.52
CA ASP A 545 -22.58 -37.80 0.46
C ASP A 545 -21.45 -36.83 0.88
N ALA A 546 -21.60 -36.25 2.06
CA ALA A 546 -20.58 -35.42 2.70
C ALA A 546 -19.25 -36.18 2.95
N ALA A 547 -19.25 -37.52 2.93
CA ALA A 547 -18.07 -38.37 3.10
C ALA A 547 -17.42 -38.81 1.77
N ALA A 548 -17.83 -38.24 0.62
CA ALA A 548 -17.33 -38.66 -0.70
C ALA A 548 -15.80 -38.61 -0.82
N GLN A 549 -15.13 -37.61 -0.23
CA GLN A 549 -13.67 -37.51 -0.20
C GLN A 549 -13.03 -38.63 0.63
N HIS A 550 -13.58 -38.93 1.82
CA HIS A 550 -13.09 -40.03 2.66
C HIS A 550 -13.33 -41.40 2.02
N ASN A 551 -14.45 -41.59 1.32
CA ASN A 551 -14.72 -42.81 0.56
C ASN A 551 -13.73 -43.03 -0.59
N MET A 552 -13.40 -41.95 -1.30
CA MET A 552 -12.34 -41.96 -2.31
C MET A 552 -10.98 -42.29 -1.70
N MET A 553 -10.67 -41.71 -0.53
CA MET A 553 -9.44 -41.99 0.20
C MET A 553 -9.33 -43.47 0.60
N GLY A 554 -10.40 -44.04 1.17
CA GLY A 554 -10.49 -45.46 1.53
C GLY A 554 -10.27 -46.40 0.35
N LYS A 555 -10.75 -46.03 -0.85
CA LYS A 555 -10.62 -46.85 -2.05
C LYS A 555 -9.26 -46.74 -2.75
N HIS A 556 -8.61 -45.57 -2.68
CA HIS A 556 -7.48 -45.27 -3.57
C HIS A 556 -6.19 -44.81 -2.88
N TYR A 557 -6.27 -44.40 -1.62
CA TYR A 557 -5.15 -43.72 -0.94
C TYR A 557 -4.68 -44.42 0.33
N VAL A 558 -5.39 -45.41 0.87
CA VAL A 558 -4.99 -46.14 2.09
C VAL A 558 -3.56 -46.66 2.01
N GLU A 559 -3.22 -47.40 0.94
CA GLU A 559 -1.86 -47.93 0.78
C GLU A 559 -0.82 -46.83 0.56
N ILE A 560 -1.20 -45.66 0.02
CA ILE A 560 -0.30 -44.51 -0.10
C ILE A 560 0.01 -43.92 1.28
N MET A 561 -1.01 -43.78 2.14
CA MET A 561 -0.88 -43.30 3.51
C MET A 561 -0.07 -44.28 4.38
N VAL A 562 -0.37 -45.58 4.30
CA VAL A 562 0.41 -46.64 4.98
C VAL A 562 1.89 -46.59 4.57
N ASN A 563 2.16 -46.49 3.26
CA ASN A 563 3.54 -46.40 2.77
C ASN A 563 4.24 -45.11 3.22
N PHE A 564 3.51 -44.00 3.34
CA PHE A 564 4.05 -42.77 3.91
C PHE A 564 4.44 -42.95 5.39
N LEU A 565 3.57 -43.55 6.22
CA LEU A 565 3.90 -43.83 7.63
C LEU A 565 5.13 -44.75 7.74
N LYS A 566 5.20 -45.79 6.90
CA LYS A 566 6.36 -46.69 6.81
C LYS A 566 7.65 -45.99 6.37
N GLN A 567 7.58 -44.97 5.51
CA GLN A 567 8.77 -44.21 5.10
C GLN A 567 9.38 -43.42 6.26
N VAL A 568 8.55 -42.95 7.20
CA VAL A 568 9.03 -42.19 8.37
C VAL A 568 9.47 -43.11 9.50
N TYR A 569 8.68 -44.16 9.79
CA TYR A 569 8.89 -45.01 10.97
C TYR A 569 9.55 -46.37 10.68
N GLY A 570 9.70 -46.75 9.41
CA GLY A 570 10.31 -48.02 9.02
C GLY A 570 9.60 -49.21 9.67
N ASN A 571 10.37 -50.04 10.39
CA ASN A 571 9.87 -51.23 11.08
C ASN A 571 9.52 -50.96 12.56
N LYS A 572 9.39 -49.70 12.98
CA LYS A 572 9.05 -49.37 14.38
C LYS A 572 7.68 -49.91 14.80
N TYR A 573 6.70 -49.84 13.89
CA TYR A 573 5.36 -50.39 14.09
C TYR A 573 5.12 -51.52 13.09
N SER A 574 4.18 -52.41 13.42
CA SER A 574 3.78 -53.50 12.56
C SER A 574 2.88 -53.02 11.40
N ASP A 575 2.79 -53.84 10.35
CA ASP A 575 1.92 -53.56 9.20
C ASP A 575 0.45 -53.39 9.60
N ILE A 576 0.00 -54.13 10.61
CA ILE A 576 -1.37 -54.00 11.11
C ILE A 576 -1.56 -52.67 11.83
N GLU A 577 -0.59 -52.18 12.59
CA GLU A 577 -0.66 -50.88 13.25
C GLU A 577 -0.67 -49.73 12.26
N TYR A 578 0.17 -49.76 11.21
CA TYR A 578 0.14 -48.74 10.16
C TYR A 578 -1.21 -48.70 9.45
N LYS A 579 -1.78 -49.87 9.11
CA LYS A 579 -3.11 -49.95 8.50
C LYS A 579 -4.20 -49.49 9.46
N THR A 580 -4.08 -49.83 10.74
CA THR A 580 -5.01 -49.41 11.79
C THR A 580 -5.09 -47.90 11.87
N VAL A 581 -3.94 -47.20 11.93
CA VAL A 581 -3.91 -45.73 12.02
C VAL A 581 -4.69 -45.10 10.86
N VAL A 582 -4.40 -45.51 9.62
CA VAL A 582 -5.03 -44.96 8.42
C VAL A 582 -6.53 -45.27 8.38
N TRP A 583 -6.93 -46.52 8.65
CA TRP A 583 -8.33 -46.91 8.56
C TRP A 583 -9.19 -46.31 9.66
N MET A 584 -8.64 -46.08 10.86
CA MET A 584 -9.36 -45.42 11.94
C MET A 584 -9.69 -43.96 11.60
N GLY A 585 -8.86 -43.28 10.80
CA GLY A 585 -9.18 -41.96 10.22
C GLY A 585 -10.30 -41.99 9.17
N LEU A 586 -10.64 -43.18 8.65
CA LEU A 586 -11.68 -43.40 7.64
C LEU A 586 -12.84 -44.26 8.16
N LYS A 587 -12.94 -44.41 9.48
CA LYS A 587 -14.00 -45.19 10.13
C LYS A 587 -15.38 -44.67 9.75
N ASP A 588 -16.34 -45.60 9.67
CA ASP A 588 -17.76 -45.37 9.35
C ASP A 588 -18.04 -44.84 7.93
N THR A 589 -17.01 -44.66 7.11
CA THR A 589 -17.16 -44.41 5.68
C THR A 589 -17.73 -45.64 4.97
N ARG A 590 -18.29 -45.45 3.76
CA ARG A 590 -18.71 -46.58 2.91
C ARG A 590 -17.52 -47.49 2.59
N ALA A 591 -16.33 -46.95 2.34
CA ALA A 591 -15.14 -47.75 2.09
C ALA A 591 -14.77 -48.65 3.28
N TRP A 592 -14.82 -48.11 4.51
CA TRP A 592 -14.64 -48.88 5.74
C TRP A 592 -15.72 -49.95 5.92
N ASN A 593 -16.99 -49.58 5.67
CA ASN A 593 -18.12 -50.50 5.81
C ASN A 593 -18.10 -51.66 4.79
N LEU A 594 -17.31 -51.54 3.72
CA LEU A 594 -17.07 -52.61 2.74
C LEU A 594 -15.95 -53.58 3.15
N LEU A 595 -15.14 -53.26 4.16
CA LEU A 595 -14.14 -54.20 4.70
C LEU A 595 -14.82 -55.41 5.35
N PRO A 596 -14.17 -56.59 5.36
CA PRO A 596 -14.63 -57.72 6.16
C PRO A 596 -14.78 -57.33 7.63
N LYS A 597 -15.84 -57.81 8.30
CA LYS A 597 -16.07 -57.54 9.73
C LYS A 597 -14.86 -57.90 10.59
N SER A 598 -14.19 -59.02 10.28
CA SER A 598 -12.98 -59.46 10.99
C SER A 598 -11.81 -58.47 10.87
N GLU A 599 -11.66 -57.78 9.73
CA GLU A 599 -10.62 -56.76 9.58
C GLU A 599 -10.96 -55.50 10.37
N ARG A 600 -12.22 -55.05 10.32
CA ARG A 600 -12.68 -53.92 11.14
C ARG A 600 -12.47 -54.18 12.63
N ASP A 601 -12.93 -55.34 13.12
CA ASP A 601 -12.78 -55.75 14.52
C ASP A 601 -11.29 -55.78 14.93
N LEU A 602 -10.41 -56.25 14.03
CA LEU A 602 -8.95 -56.28 14.26
C LEU A 602 -8.35 -54.87 14.36
N TYR A 603 -8.72 -53.95 13.47
CA TYR A 603 -8.25 -52.57 13.52
C TYR A 603 -8.76 -51.82 14.75
N GLU A 604 -10.04 -51.98 15.10
CA GLU A 604 -10.61 -51.36 16.30
C GLU A 604 -9.94 -51.87 17.59
N THR A 605 -9.69 -53.19 17.67
CA THR A 605 -8.98 -53.81 18.80
C THR A 605 -7.54 -53.30 18.88
N THR A 606 -6.81 -53.33 17.77
CA THR A 606 -5.42 -52.83 17.69
C THR A 606 -5.34 -51.36 18.09
N TRP A 607 -6.30 -50.53 17.68
CA TRP A 607 -6.35 -49.13 18.05
C TRP A 607 -6.49 -48.96 19.57
N VAL A 608 -7.49 -49.63 20.17
CA VAL A 608 -7.75 -49.51 21.62
C VAL A 608 -6.57 -50.01 22.45
N GLU A 609 -5.94 -51.11 22.06
CA GLU A 609 -4.81 -51.71 22.78
C GLU A 609 -3.53 -50.87 22.66
N ASN A 610 -3.24 -50.32 21.47
CA ASN A 610 -1.94 -49.73 21.19
C ASN A 610 -1.91 -48.20 21.25
N TYR A 611 -3.06 -47.50 21.23
CA TYR A 611 -3.09 -46.03 21.19
C TYR A 611 -2.22 -45.38 22.27
N TRP A 612 -2.27 -45.91 23.49
CA TRP A 612 -1.51 -45.38 24.63
C TRP A 612 -0.06 -45.86 24.69
N LEU A 613 0.30 -46.86 23.88
CA LEU A 613 1.66 -47.40 23.77
C LEU A 613 2.46 -46.72 22.66
N TRP A 614 1.78 -46.13 21.67
CA TRP A 614 2.43 -45.38 20.61
C TRP A 614 3.12 -44.12 21.15
N GLU A 615 4.22 -43.76 20.50
CA GLU A 615 5.06 -42.63 20.90
C GLU A 615 4.23 -41.33 20.92
N LYS A 616 4.15 -40.69 22.09
CA LYS A 616 3.59 -39.35 22.26
C LYS A 616 4.58 -38.28 21.85
#